data_AF-A0A9D6SF22-F1
#
_entry.id   AF-A0A9D6SF22-F1
#
_cell.length_a   1.000
_cell.length_b   1.000
_cell.length_c   1.000
_cell.angle_alpha   90.00
_cell.angle_beta   90.00
_cell.angle_gamma   90.00
#
_symmetry.space_group_name_H-M   'P 1'
#
loop_
_entity.id
_entity.type
_entity.pdbx_description
1 polymer ?
#
loop_
_entity_poly.entity_id
_entity_poly.type
_entity_poly.pdbx_seq_one_letter_code
_entity_poly.pdbx_strand_id
1 'polypeptide(L)'
;MKKQSAGLVLVFALPWAAPPTALGSQSQGTPTAQRTGVQNEPVEWVYKSQKIYNDPFNDLEVDVVFTKDDGQQWRVPAFWAGANEWRVRFAPPYP
;
A
#
# COMPACT_ATOMS: atom_id res chain seq x y z
N MET A 1 -24.10 9.03 -1.37
CA MET A 1 -22.64 9.22 -1.22
C MET A 1 -22.08 8.04 -0.44
N LYS A 2 -21.50 7.05 -1.12
CA LYS A 2 -20.84 5.91 -0.47
C LYS A 2 -19.34 6.18 -0.43
N LYS A 3 -18.73 5.98 0.73
CA LYS A 3 -17.31 6.24 1.03
C LYS A 3 -16.65 4.88 1.20
N GLN A 4 -15.64 4.54 0.39
CA GLN A 4 -15.06 3.18 0.31
C GLN A 4 -13.54 3.20 0.47
N SER A 5 -12.97 2.11 0.97
CA SER A 5 -11.68 2.06 1.69
C SER A 5 -10.63 1.22 0.94
N ALA A 6 -9.34 1.56 1.07
CA ALA A 6 -8.25 0.89 0.33
C ALA A 6 -7.09 0.51 1.25
N GLY A 7 -6.71 -0.77 1.24
CA GLY A 7 -5.78 -1.36 2.21
C GLY A 7 -4.33 -1.46 1.74
N LEU A 8 -3.40 -1.18 2.66
CA LEU A 8 -1.97 -1.40 2.47
C LEU A 8 -1.54 -2.60 3.33
N VAL A 9 -1.01 -3.65 2.71
CA VAL A 9 -0.41 -4.79 3.42
C VAL A 9 1.11 -4.62 3.42
N LEU A 10 1.67 -4.34 4.59
CA LEU A 10 3.11 -4.48 4.86
C LEU A 10 3.36 -5.88 5.42
N VAL A 11 4.17 -6.68 4.74
CA VAL A 11 4.53 -8.03 5.20
C VAL A 11 5.61 -7.93 6.27
N PHE A 12 5.30 -8.36 7.50
CA PHE A 12 6.28 -8.54 8.56
C PHE A 12 6.94 -9.91 8.45
N ALA A 13 8.26 -9.96 8.60
CA ALA A 13 9.02 -11.21 8.77
C ALA A 13 9.32 -11.47 10.27
N LEU A 14 8.92 -12.63 10.78
CA LEU A 14 9.21 -13.19 12.11
C LEU A 14 9.30 -14.73 11.97
N PRO A 15 10.12 -15.46 12.77
CA PRO A 15 9.93 -15.68 14.23
C PRO A 15 11.21 -15.30 15.03
N TRP A 16 11.51 -15.69 16.28
CA TRP A 16 10.93 -16.66 17.24
C TRP A 16 11.26 -16.26 18.70
N ALA A 17 10.25 -16.01 19.56
CA ALA A 17 10.31 -16.10 21.03
C ALA A 17 8.91 -15.93 21.67
N ALA A 18 8.68 -16.51 22.85
CA ALA A 18 7.34 -16.86 23.35
C ALA A 18 6.57 -15.77 24.17
N PRO A 19 5.22 -15.84 24.24
CA PRO A 19 4.33 -15.03 25.11
C PRO A 19 4.22 -15.65 26.54
N PRO A 20 3.47 -15.10 27.55
CA PRO A 20 2.30 -14.22 27.42
C PRO A 20 2.08 -13.10 28.47
N THR A 21 0.93 -12.42 28.32
CA THR A 21 0.27 -11.48 29.26
C THR A 21 0.64 -10.00 29.14
N ALA A 22 0.14 -9.37 28.08
CA ALA A 22 -0.31 -7.99 28.14
C ALA A 22 -1.83 -7.97 27.90
N LEU A 23 -2.59 -7.44 28.87
CA LEU A 23 -4.03 -7.21 28.74
C LEU A 23 -4.30 -6.14 27.68
N GLY A 24 -5.33 -6.35 26.86
CA GLY A 24 -5.78 -5.37 25.87
C GLY A 24 -5.15 -5.57 24.49
N SER A 25 -5.65 -6.54 23.74
CA SER A 25 -5.38 -6.67 22.30
C SER A 25 -6.06 -5.53 21.53
N GLN A 26 -5.51 -4.32 21.64
CA GLN A 26 -5.69 -3.32 20.60
C GLN A 26 -4.90 -3.80 19.38
N SER A 27 -5.57 -4.59 18.55
CA SER A 27 -5.14 -4.89 17.19
C SER A 27 -5.02 -3.56 16.45
N GLN A 28 -3.82 -2.97 16.45
CA GLN A 28 -3.45 -1.84 15.60
C GLN A 28 -3.43 -2.35 14.15
N GLY A 29 -4.62 -2.56 13.59
CA GLY A 29 -4.80 -2.77 12.17
C GLY A 29 -4.13 -1.60 11.46
N THR A 30 -3.21 -1.91 10.55
CA THR A 30 -2.48 -0.92 9.77
C THR A 30 -3.52 0.03 9.15
N PRO A 31 -3.40 1.36 9.32
CA PRO A 31 -4.38 2.30 8.77
C PRO A 31 -4.37 2.22 7.24
N THR A 32 -5.24 1.36 6.76
CA THR A 32 -5.70 1.15 5.39
C THR A 32 -6.02 2.52 4.81
N ALA A 33 -5.10 3.05 4.02
CA ALA A 33 -5.12 4.42 3.53
C ALA A 33 -6.22 4.58 2.47
N GLN A 34 -7.45 4.77 2.94
CA GLN A 34 -8.65 5.00 2.14
C GLN A 34 -8.42 6.13 1.12
N ARG A 35 -8.40 5.75 -0.17
CA ARG A 35 -8.30 6.66 -1.32
C ARG A 35 -9.55 6.56 -2.18
N THR A 36 -9.93 7.67 -2.78
CA THR A 36 -11.00 7.75 -3.78
C THR A 36 -10.38 7.96 -5.18
N GLY A 37 -10.93 7.30 -6.18
CA GLY A 37 -10.69 7.56 -7.60
C GLY A 37 -12.00 7.63 -8.36
N VAL A 38 -11.97 8.12 -9.60
CA VAL A 38 -13.11 8.13 -10.52
C VAL A 38 -12.84 7.12 -11.63
N GLN A 39 -13.88 6.42 -12.10
CA GLN A 39 -13.73 5.40 -13.14
C GLN A 39 -13.09 5.99 -14.40
N ASN A 40 -12.08 5.30 -14.94
CA ASN A 40 -11.29 5.71 -16.10
C ASN A 40 -10.50 7.04 -15.96
N GLU A 41 -10.48 7.67 -14.79
CA GLU A 41 -9.65 8.85 -14.53
C GLU A 41 -8.35 8.46 -13.80
N PRO A 42 -7.17 8.89 -14.28
CA PRO A 42 -5.91 8.58 -13.63
C PRO A 42 -5.72 9.40 -12.35
N VAL A 43 -5.48 8.71 -11.24
CA VAL A 43 -5.05 9.28 -9.96
C VAL A 43 -3.60 8.89 -9.67
N GLU A 44 -2.79 9.84 -9.18
CA GLU A 44 -1.39 9.64 -8.80
C GLU A 44 -1.24 9.68 -7.28
N TRP A 45 -0.51 8.71 -6.71
CA TRP A 45 -0.12 8.71 -5.30
C TRP A 45 1.40 8.57 -5.15
N VAL A 46 1.94 9.31 -4.18
CA VAL A 46 3.36 9.30 -3.82
C VAL A 46 3.54 8.49 -2.53
N TYR A 47 4.52 7.58 -2.54
CA TYR A 47 4.96 6.80 -1.39
C TYR A 47 6.43 7.12 -1.11
N LYS A 48 6.77 7.31 0.17
CA LYS A 48 8.14 7.61 0.59
C LYS A 48 8.69 6.44 1.40
N SER A 49 9.79 5.85 0.93
CA SER A 49 10.48 4.78 1.65
C SER A 49 11.16 5.35 2.89
N GLN A 50 10.97 4.70 4.03
CA GLN A 50 11.69 5.04 5.27
C GLN A 50 13.17 4.63 5.21
N LYS A 51 13.51 3.67 4.33
CA LYS A 51 14.88 3.25 4.06
C LYS A 51 15.40 3.91 2.79
N ILE A 52 16.65 4.38 2.83
CA ILE A 52 17.40 4.82 1.65
C ILE A 52 18.07 3.59 1.05
N TYR A 53 18.05 3.49 -0.28
CA TYR A 53 18.70 2.44 -1.06
C TYR A 53 19.71 3.10 -2.00
N ASN A 54 20.82 2.42 -2.31
CA ASN A 54 21.90 2.99 -3.12
C ASN A 54 21.54 3.05 -4.60
N ASP A 55 20.87 2.01 -5.12
CA ASP A 55 20.32 1.99 -6.48
C ASP A 55 18.83 1.57 -6.45
N PRO A 56 17.92 2.50 -6.06
CA PRO A 56 16.50 2.16 -5.92
C PRO A 56 15.84 1.74 -7.24
N PHE A 57 16.41 2.11 -8.39
CA PHE A 57 15.83 1.81 -9.70
C PHE A 57 16.15 0.39 -10.16
N ASN A 58 17.36 -0.12 -9.88
CA ASN A 58 17.75 -1.47 -10.25
C ASN A 58 17.53 -2.51 -9.14
N ASP A 59 17.59 -2.10 -7.86
CA ASP A 59 17.51 -3.03 -6.71
C ASP A 59 16.05 -3.38 -6.28
N LEU A 60 15.04 -2.63 -6.73
CA LEU A 60 13.68 -2.69 -6.17
C LEU A 60 12.58 -2.68 -7.23
N GLU A 61 11.64 -3.62 -7.06
CA GLU A 61 10.32 -3.60 -7.68
C GLU A 61 9.29 -3.20 -6.60
N VAL A 62 8.44 -2.21 -6.89
CA VAL A 62 7.40 -1.74 -5.95
C VAL A 62 6.05 -1.84 -6.62
N ASP A 63 5.21 -2.73 -6.12
CA ASP A 63 3.82 -2.87 -6.52
C ASP A 63 2.87 -2.24 -5.49
N VAL A 64 1.83 -1.55 -5.97
CA VAL A 64 0.70 -1.12 -5.14
C VAL A 64 -0.50 -1.99 -5.47
N VAL A 65 -1.06 -2.64 -4.45
CA VAL A 65 -2.28 -3.46 -4.58
C VAL A 65 -3.48 -2.64 -4.13
N PHE A 66 -4.32 -2.26 -5.07
CA PHE A 66 -5.65 -1.70 -4.79
C PHE A 66 -6.62 -2.86 -4.56
N THR A 67 -7.33 -2.84 -3.44
CA THR A 67 -8.42 -3.79 -3.14
C THR A 67 -9.72 -3.02 -3.08
N LYS A 68 -10.75 -3.50 -3.79
CA LYS A 68 -12.13 -2.99 -3.74
C LYS A 68 -12.94 -3.74 -2.66
N ASP A 69 -14.01 -3.11 -2.18
CA ASP A 69 -14.93 -3.68 -1.16
C ASP A 69 -15.53 -5.06 -1.52
N ASP A 70 -15.56 -5.44 -2.82
CA ASP A 70 -16.00 -6.76 -3.29
C ASP A 70 -14.89 -7.84 -3.29
N GLY A 71 -13.68 -7.46 -2.86
CA GLY A 71 -12.49 -8.30 -2.85
C GLY A 71 -11.69 -8.30 -4.16
N GLN A 72 -12.13 -7.58 -5.21
CA GLN A 72 -11.35 -7.45 -6.43
C GLN A 72 -10.02 -6.72 -6.16
N GLN A 73 -8.93 -7.24 -6.70
CA GLN A 73 -7.59 -6.65 -6.55
C GLN A 73 -6.99 -6.24 -7.89
N TRP A 74 -6.30 -5.10 -7.88
CA TRP A 74 -5.44 -4.63 -8.97
C TRP A 74 -4.04 -4.38 -8.43
N ARG A 75 -3.08 -5.17 -8.91
CA ARG A 75 -1.65 -4.90 -8.73
C ARG A 75 -1.20 -3.92 -9.81
N VAL A 76 -0.63 -2.80 -9.38
CA VAL A 76 -0.17 -1.72 -10.27
C VAL A 76 1.27 -1.40 -9.93
N PRO A 77 2.22 -1.50 -10.89
CA PRO A 77 3.61 -1.18 -10.63
C PRO A 77 3.77 0.32 -10.38
N ALA A 78 4.47 0.66 -9.30
CA ALA A 78 4.96 1.99 -9.03
C ALA A 78 6.32 2.19 -9.70
N PHE A 79 6.59 3.41 -10.13
CA PHE A 79 7.88 3.82 -10.68
C PHE A 79 8.65 4.67 -9.67
N TRP A 80 9.98 4.52 -9.65
CA TRP A 80 10.85 5.38 -8.86
C TRP A 80 10.80 6.81 -9.41
N ALA A 81 10.61 7.78 -8.52
CA ALA A 81 10.46 9.20 -8.85
C ALA A 81 11.65 10.06 -8.38
N GLY A 82 12.74 9.42 -7.97
CA GLY A 82 13.93 10.07 -7.42
C GLY A 82 14.05 9.90 -5.90
N ALA A 83 15.28 10.02 -5.39
CA ALA A 83 15.61 9.86 -3.98
C ALA A 83 14.97 8.60 -3.36
N ASN A 84 14.15 8.75 -2.31
CA ASN A 84 13.39 7.68 -1.67
C ASN A 84 11.88 7.71 -2.00
N GLU A 85 11.49 8.28 -3.13
CA GLU A 85 10.09 8.45 -3.54
C GLU A 85 9.69 7.52 -4.69
N TRP A 86 8.50 6.95 -4.57
CA TRP A 86 7.86 6.06 -5.52
C TRP A 86 6.49 6.62 -5.87
N ARG A 87 6.09 6.52 -7.14
CA ARG A 87 4.80 7.01 -7.62
C ARG A 87 4.05 5.90 -8.32
N VAL A 88 2.75 5.82 -8.05
CA VAL A 88 1.83 4.95 -8.80
C VAL A 88 0.79 5.82 -9.48
N ARG A 89 0.42 5.43 -10.71
CA ARG A 89 -0.72 5.99 -11.43
C ARG A 89 -1.73 4.88 -11.66
N PHE A 90 -2.96 5.08 -11.20
CA PHE A 90 -4.02 4.10 -11.35
C PHE A 90 -5.27 4.78 -11.90
N ALA A 91 -5.92 4.16 -12.88
CA ALA A 91 -7.25 4.53 -13.34
C ALA A 91 -8.18 3.34 -13.02
N PRO A 92 -9.12 3.47 -12.06
CA PRO A 92 -10.04 2.39 -11.73
C PRO A 92 -10.86 1.97 -12.97
N PRO A 93 -10.84 0.69 -13.38
CA PRO A 93 -11.62 0.24 -14.54
C PRO A 93 -13.13 0.18 -14.23
N TYR A 94 -13.48 0.10 -12.95
CA TYR A 94 -14.85 0.06 -12.43
C TYR A 94 -14.99 1.06 -11.26
N PRO A 95 -16.19 1.61 -11.03
CA PRO A 95 -16.49 2.42 -9.85
C PRO A 95 -16.63 1.55 -8.58
#